data_AF-A0A2N5KDG1-F1
#
_entry.id   AF-A0A2N5KDG1-F1
#
_cell.length_a   1.000
_cell.length_b   1.000
_cell.length_c   1.000
_cell.angle_alpha   90.00
_cell.angle_beta   90.00
_cell.angle_gamma   90.00
#
_symmetry.space_group_name_H-M   'P 1'
#
loop_
_entity.id
_entity.type
_entity.pdbx_description
1 polymer ?
#
loop_
_entity_poly.entity_id
_entity_poly.type
_entity_poly.pdbx_seq_one_letter_code
_entity_poly.pdbx_strand_id
1 'polypeptide(L)'
;MSEFWIDTRTGDQLVGEAAIAARLEESAPGDLVPVEDLLIAKELPFSKDDFDKQSPEGWTRSDYITLGKWTLSRLKRAGTANPKVRSKVLKRLYVLGIGPEYKNYDSGGGFDTIAEFQSEVGSLLSYSPKGHFDNWTIRDFVNHAQRVEAELGRKPELEDYEEYASRDVNSPSFYIIRQHVTIGELNEYLGYPNTKKWSHGQFVEYGVCLAELYGFESLNRALIIALSKQPRQRGPSYTSIIAEFDHKWDSFKAEVNERLEEKQKQRQCLLNLYQQRLAASEFPASFQNLSDDELMAVASRYTLIEELGIGVFGQERERFSHILKPHYFVATLLRTRPRLTYQEIEEKADELGLTDVIWTNEEYKEFLKIPESEIEKARQEQNRKSLKNRTARRGGTGSRS
;
A
#
# COMPACT_ATOMS: atom_id res chain seq x y z
N MET A 1 -30.37 -4.89 30.43
CA MET A 1 -30.63 -5.66 29.19
C MET A 1 -30.65 -7.13 29.55
N SER A 2 -31.70 -7.86 29.19
CA SER A 2 -31.91 -9.25 29.60
C SER A 2 -30.89 -10.20 28.97
N GLU A 3 -30.46 -11.20 29.74
CA GLU A 3 -29.66 -12.34 29.27
C GLU A 3 -30.53 -13.32 28.48
N PHE A 4 -29.93 -13.98 27.48
CA PHE A 4 -30.62 -14.92 26.59
C PHE A 4 -29.81 -16.20 26.49
N TRP A 5 -30.40 -17.29 26.95
CA TRP A 5 -29.80 -18.62 26.95
C TRP A 5 -30.73 -19.60 26.22
N ILE A 6 -30.15 -20.67 25.69
CA ILE A 6 -30.91 -21.78 25.09
C ILE A 6 -30.68 -23.02 25.95
N ASP A 7 -31.77 -23.69 26.31
CA ASP A 7 -31.71 -25.07 26.78
C ASP A 7 -31.51 -25.99 25.58
N THR A 8 -30.32 -26.58 25.48
CA THR A 8 -29.88 -27.36 24.32
C THR A 8 -30.54 -28.72 24.22
N ARG A 9 -31.30 -29.16 25.23
CA ARG A 9 -32.07 -30.42 25.21
C ARG A 9 -33.46 -30.21 24.65
N THR A 10 -34.07 -29.08 24.98
CA THR A 10 -35.48 -28.77 24.68
C THR A 10 -35.66 -27.73 23.58
N GLY A 11 -34.63 -26.92 23.31
CA GLY A 11 -34.71 -25.76 22.42
C GLY A 11 -35.34 -24.53 23.07
N ASP A 12 -35.70 -24.61 24.36
CA ASP A 12 -36.38 -23.53 25.05
C ASP A 12 -35.48 -22.29 25.16
N GLN A 13 -36.04 -21.14 24.79
CA GLN A 13 -35.37 -19.85 24.89
C GLN A 13 -35.65 -19.24 26.28
N LEU A 14 -34.59 -19.09 27.08
CA LEU A 14 -34.67 -18.55 28.43
C LEU A 14 -34.27 -17.07 28.40
N VAL A 15 -35.18 -16.21 28.87
CA VAL A 15 -34.99 -14.76 28.87
C VAL A 15 -35.01 -14.21 30.29
N GLY A 16 -33.88 -13.60 30.69
CA GLY A 16 -33.73 -12.96 31.99
C GLY A 16 -33.25 -13.89 33.11
N GLU A 17 -32.62 -13.28 34.11
CA GLU A 17 -31.87 -13.96 35.18
C GLU A 17 -32.73 -14.95 35.98
N ALA A 18 -33.97 -14.60 36.28
CA ALA A 18 -34.88 -15.47 37.04
C ALA A 18 -35.24 -16.77 36.29
N ALA A 19 -35.48 -16.70 34.97
CA ALA A 19 -35.79 -17.87 34.16
C ALA A 19 -34.57 -18.78 33.98
N ILE A 20 -33.39 -18.17 33.84
CA ILE A 20 -32.11 -18.88 33.71
C ILE A 20 -31.77 -19.58 35.02
N ALA A 21 -31.89 -18.89 36.16
CA ALA A 21 -31.62 -19.47 37.49
C ALA A 21 -32.54 -20.66 37.81
N ALA A 22 -33.84 -20.53 37.53
CA ALA A 22 -34.79 -21.61 37.75
C ALA A 22 -34.44 -22.85 36.92
N ARG A 23 -34.08 -22.68 35.64
CA ARG A 23 -33.72 -23.82 34.78
C ARG A 23 -32.32 -24.37 35.06
N LEU A 24 -31.39 -23.55 35.57
CA LEU A 24 -30.04 -23.99 36.00
C LEU A 24 -30.11 -25.01 37.14
N GLU A 25 -31.08 -24.89 38.05
CA GLU A 25 -31.27 -25.85 39.15
C GLU A 25 -31.72 -27.24 38.66
N GLU A 26 -32.32 -27.31 37.47
CA GLU A 26 -32.92 -28.52 36.87
C GLU A 26 -32.09 -29.13 35.73
N SER A 27 -30.97 -28.49 35.35
CA SER A 27 -30.20 -28.83 34.14
C SER A 27 -28.78 -29.26 34.46
N ALA A 28 -28.19 -30.14 33.65
CA ALA A 28 -26.81 -30.54 33.83
C ALA A 28 -25.86 -29.43 33.32
N PRO A 29 -24.61 -29.37 33.81
CA PRO A 29 -23.60 -28.44 33.28
C PRO A 29 -23.42 -28.62 31.77
N GLY A 30 -23.65 -27.56 31.00
CA GLY A 30 -23.54 -27.56 29.53
C GLY A 30 -24.86 -27.68 28.77
N ASP A 31 -25.98 -27.97 29.45
CA ASP A 31 -27.32 -28.00 28.85
C ASP A 31 -27.89 -26.60 28.60
N LEU A 32 -27.36 -25.58 29.28
CA LEU A 32 -27.74 -24.19 29.10
C LEU A 32 -26.55 -23.43 28.52
N VAL A 33 -26.75 -22.82 27.34
CA VAL A 33 -25.68 -22.09 26.65
C VAL A 33 -26.15 -20.67 26.28
N PRO A 34 -25.34 -19.62 26.51
CA PRO A 34 -25.64 -18.28 26.03
C PRO A 34 -25.81 -18.25 24.51
N VAL A 35 -26.84 -17.54 24.03
CA VAL A 35 -27.07 -17.41 22.59
C VAL A 35 -25.88 -16.76 21.90
N GLU A 36 -25.27 -15.75 22.54
CA GLU A 36 -24.08 -15.06 22.05
C GLU A 36 -22.97 -16.03 21.65
N ASP A 37 -22.69 -17.03 22.50
CA ASP A 37 -21.63 -18.02 22.30
C ASP A 37 -21.95 -18.95 21.12
N LEU A 38 -23.21 -19.39 21.00
CA LEU A 38 -23.67 -20.23 19.89
C LEU A 38 -23.59 -19.49 18.55
N LEU A 39 -23.86 -18.18 18.53
CA LEU A 39 -23.78 -17.37 17.32
C LEU A 39 -22.34 -17.22 16.81
N ILE A 40 -21.34 -17.20 17.69
CA ILE A 40 -19.92 -17.02 17.32
C ILE A 40 -19.10 -18.32 17.30
N ALA A 41 -19.63 -19.43 17.82
CA ALA A 41 -18.94 -20.71 17.92
C ALA A 41 -18.28 -21.13 16.59
N LYS A 42 -17.15 -21.85 16.61
CA LYS A 42 -16.49 -22.32 15.38
C LYS A 42 -17.41 -23.29 14.62
N GLU A 43 -17.92 -24.27 15.35
CA GLU A 43 -18.85 -25.30 14.91
C GLU A 43 -20.14 -25.20 15.72
N LEU A 44 -21.29 -25.45 15.09
CA LEU A 44 -22.57 -25.50 15.79
C LEU A 44 -22.92 -26.99 15.93
N PRO A 45 -23.06 -27.54 17.14
CA PRO A 45 -23.29 -28.96 17.35
C PRO A 45 -24.75 -29.38 17.08
N PHE A 46 -25.57 -28.49 16.51
CA PHE A 46 -26.99 -28.69 16.28
C PHE A 46 -27.29 -28.78 14.78
N SER A 47 -28.19 -29.69 14.45
CA SER A 47 -28.78 -29.88 13.14
C SER A 47 -30.05 -29.02 12.96
N LYS A 48 -30.46 -28.83 11.71
CA LYS A 48 -31.70 -28.09 11.39
C LYS A 48 -32.96 -28.73 11.97
N ASP A 49 -32.93 -30.01 12.36
CA ASP A 49 -34.12 -30.74 12.80
C ASP A 49 -34.21 -30.85 14.34
N ASP A 50 -33.24 -30.28 15.07
CA ASP A 50 -33.11 -30.45 16.53
C ASP A 50 -34.09 -29.59 17.35
N PHE A 51 -34.61 -28.49 16.76
CA PHE A 51 -35.46 -27.51 17.45
C PHE A 51 -36.64 -27.08 16.57
N ASP A 52 -37.75 -26.71 17.20
CA ASP A 52 -38.93 -26.19 16.51
C ASP A 52 -38.60 -24.90 15.74
N LYS A 53 -39.19 -24.77 14.55
CA LYS A 53 -38.89 -23.69 13.62
C LYS A 53 -40.00 -22.66 13.59
N GLN A 54 -39.61 -21.40 13.56
CA GLN A 54 -40.54 -20.31 13.32
C GLN A 54 -40.92 -20.28 11.84
N SER A 55 -42.22 -20.38 11.57
CA SER A 55 -42.75 -20.20 10.23
C SER A 55 -42.49 -18.77 9.75
N PRO A 56 -42.07 -18.57 8.48
CA PRO A 56 -41.96 -17.25 7.88
C PRO A 56 -43.34 -16.62 7.57
N GLU A 57 -44.44 -17.39 7.62
CA GLU A 57 -45.78 -16.87 7.34
C GLU A 57 -46.16 -15.77 8.35
N GLY A 58 -46.60 -14.62 7.82
CA GLY A 58 -47.01 -13.46 8.63
C GLY A 58 -45.86 -12.54 9.07
N TRP A 59 -44.60 -12.86 8.76
CA TRP A 59 -43.49 -11.96 9.02
C TRP A 59 -43.53 -10.74 8.08
N THR A 60 -43.39 -9.56 8.65
CA THR A 60 -43.23 -8.32 7.90
C THR A 60 -41.75 -7.93 7.79
N ARG A 61 -41.39 -7.07 6.83
CA ARG A 61 -40.04 -6.49 6.72
C ARG A 61 -39.54 -5.91 8.05
N SER A 62 -40.43 -5.30 8.84
CA SER A 62 -40.11 -4.75 10.17
C SER A 62 -39.70 -5.83 11.18
N ASP A 63 -40.31 -7.01 11.13
CA ASP A 63 -39.99 -8.12 12.03
C ASP A 63 -38.58 -8.67 11.73
N TYR A 64 -38.26 -8.81 10.43
CA TYR A 64 -36.91 -9.17 9.98
C TYR A 64 -35.87 -8.13 10.44
N ILE A 65 -36.13 -6.84 10.26
CA ILE A 65 -35.22 -5.77 10.72
C ILE A 65 -35.03 -5.84 12.24
N THR A 66 -36.10 -6.07 13.00
CA THR A 66 -36.07 -6.15 14.46
C THR A 66 -35.20 -7.32 14.92
N LEU A 67 -35.41 -8.50 14.35
CA LEU A 67 -34.57 -9.68 14.62
C LEU A 67 -33.11 -9.44 14.22
N GLY A 68 -32.86 -8.76 13.10
CA GLY A 68 -31.52 -8.44 12.64
C GLY A 68 -30.78 -7.47 13.57
N LYS A 69 -31.46 -6.41 14.04
CA LYS A 69 -30.92 -5.46 15.03
C LYS A 69 -30.64 -6.15 16.38
N TRP A 70 -31.55 -7.01 16.82
CA TRP A 70 -31.34 -7.83 18.02
C TRP A 70 -30.11 -8.73 17.86
N THR A 71 -29.99 -9.43 16.73
CA THR A 71 -28.85 -10.30 16.42
C THR A 71 -27.53 -9.52 16.42
N LEU A 72 -27.50 -8.35 15.78
CA LEU A 72 -26.34 -7.48 15.76
C LEU A 72 -25.91 -7.05 17.17
N SER A 73 -26.87 -6.77 18.06
CA SER A 73 -26.58 -6.45 19.47
C SER A 73 -25.93 -7.62 20.22
N ARG A 74 -26.33 -8.87 19.93
CA ARG A 74 -25.75 -10.08 20.51
C ARG A 74 -24.32 -10.31 20.04
N LEU A 75 -24.07 -10.14 18.74
CA LEU A 75 -22.72 -10.25 18.17
C LEU A 75 -21.76 -9.18 18.73
N LYS A 76 -22.25 -7.96 18.98
CA LYS A 76 -21.49 -6.89 19.66
C LYS A 76 -21.10 -7.30 21.07
N ARG A 77 -22.03 -7.90 21.83
CA ARG A 77 -21.80 -8.35 23.21
C ARG A 77 -20.80 -9.50 23.29
N ALA A 78 -20.83 -10.39 22.30
CA ALA A 78 -19.89 -11.51 22.18
C ALA A 78 -18.43 -11.08 21.86
N GLY A 79 -18.15 -9.78 21.74
CA GLY A 79 -16.80 -9.26 21.48
C GLY A 79 -16.30 -9.51 20.06
N THR A 80 -17.19 -9.75 19.10
CA THR A 80 -16.79 -9.98 17.71
C THR A 80 -16.15 -8.72 17.12
N ALA A 81 -14.91 -8.82 16.64
CA ALA A 81 -14.29 -7.75 15.84
C ALA A 81 -15.11 -7.56 14.55
N ASN A 82 -15.73 -6.39 14.39
CA ASN A 82 -16.67 -6.05 13.30
C ASN A 82 -17.89 -6.99 13.23
N PRO A 83 -18.86 -6.85 14.16
CA PRO A 83 -20.03 -7.72 14.23
C PRO A 83 -20.94 -7.50 13.02
N LYS A 84 -21.25 -8.59 12.30
CA LYS A 84 -22.05 -8.57 11.07
C LYS A 84 -23.06 -9.70 11.04
N VAL A 85 -24.30 -9.40 10.61
CA VAL A 85 -25.37 -10.39 10.45
C VAL A 85 -25.20 -11.12 9.11
N ARG A 86 -24.21 -12.02 9.02
CA ARG A 86 -23.92 -12.81 7.81
C ARG A 86 -24.93 -13.94 7.62
N SER A 87 -25.01 -14.51 6.41
CA SER A 87 -25.85 -15.69 6.13
C SER A 87 -25.55 -16.87 7.06
N LYS A 88 -24.29 -17.05 7.50
CA LYS A 88 -23.93 -18.06 8.51
C LYS A 88 -24.65 -17.81 9.84
N VAL A 89 -24.73 -16.57 10.29
CA VAL A 89 -25.42 -16.18 11.53
C VAL A 89 -26.93 -16.40 11.38
N LEU A 90 -27.51 -15.98 10.25
CA LEU A 90 -28.94 -16.21 9.96
C LEU A 90 -29.29 -17.70 9.92
N LYS A 91 -28.44 -18.53 9.30
CA LYS A 91 -28.59 -19.99 9.33
C LYS A 91 -28.55 -20.55 10.75
N ARG A 92 -27.69 -20.01 11.63
CA ARG A 92 -27.63 -20.43 13.04
C ARG A 92 -28.91 -20.06 13.79
N LEU A 93 -29.42 -18.85 13.61
CA LEU A 93 -30.70 -18.44 14.20
C LEU A 93 -31.84 -19.37 13.79
N TYR A 94 -31.88 -19.74 12.51
CA TYR A 94 -32.84 -20.72 12.01
C TYR A 94 -32.65 -22.10 12.64
N VAL A 95 -31.41 -22.62 12.67
CA VAL A 95 -31.11 -23.90 13.33
C VAL A 95 -31.58 -23.89 14.79
N LEU A 96 -31.32 -22.81 15.51
CA LEU A 96 -31.70 -22.61 16.91
C LEU A 96 -33.19 -22.30 17.15
N GLY A 97 -34.03 -22.25 16.09
CA GLY A 97 -35.46 -21.95 16.23
C GLY A 97 -35.79 -20.49 16.60
N ILE A 98 -34.81 -19.57 16.51
CA ILE A 98 -34.95 -18.16 16.92
C ILE A 98 -35.54 -17.30 15.79
N GLY A 99 -35.42 -17.75 14.55
CA GLY A 99 -35.91 -16.99 13.40
C GLY A 99 -36.21 -17.86 12.19
N PRO A 100 -36.76 -17.26 11.12
CA PRO A 100 -37.13 -17.97 9.90
C PRO A 100 -35.91 -18.40 9.09
N GLU A 101 -36.11 -19.31 8.14
CA GLU A 101 -35.04 -19.79 7.27
C GLU A 101 -34.36 -18.62 6.53
N TYR A 102 -33.03 -18.67 6.44
CA TYR A 102 -32.22 -17.60 5.84
C TYR A 102 -32.63 -17.23 4.41
N LYS A 103 -33.19 -18.17 3.63
CA LYS A 103 -33.68 -17.92 2.27
C LYS A 103 -34.89 -16.98 2.26
N ASN A 104 -35.72 -17.02 3.29
CA ASN A 104 -36.91 -16.16 3.34
C ASN A 104 -36.56 -14.68 3.52
N TYR A 105 -35.30 -14.33 3.80
CA TYR A 105 -34.85 -12.94 3.83
C TYR A 105 -34.73 -12.33 2.42
N ASP A 106 -34.57 -13.13 1.36
CA ASP A 106 -34.50 -12.62 -0.03
C ASP A 106 -35.88 -12.60 -0.73
N SER A 107 -36.68 -13.64 -0.54
CA SER A 107 -37.91 -13.87 -1.33
C SER A 107 -39.20 -13.64 -0.55
N GLY A 108 -39.16 -13.68 0.78
CA GLY A 108 -40.32 -13.50 1.67
C GLY A 108 -40.27 -12.24 2.54
N GLY A 109 -39.08 -11.74 2.87
CA GLY A 109 -38.87 -10.62 3.80
C GLY A 109 -38.90 -9.25 3.13
N GLY A 110 -39.02 -9.20 1.81
CA GLY A 110 -39.08 -7.96 1.03
C GLY A 110 -37.75 -7.23 0.92
N PHE A 111 -36.61 -7.94 0.97
CA PHE A 111 -35.29 -7.39 0.66
C PHE A 111 -34.79 -8.00 -0.65
N ASP A 112 -34.33 -7.19 -1.60
CA ASP A 112 -33.80 -7.65 -2.88
C ASP A 112 -32.50 -8.45 -2.70
N THR A 113 -31.72 -8.14 -1.65
CA THR A 113 -30.48 -8.85 -1.30
C THR A 113 -30.23 -8.90 0.21
N ILE A 114 -29.43 -9.88 0.67
CA ILE A 114 -28.92 -9.91 2.07
C ILE A 114 -28.11 -8.65 2.41
N ALA A 115 -27.48 -8.02 1.42
CA ALA A 115 -26.76 -6.77 1.60
C ALA A 115 -27.72 -5.63 1.98
N GLU A 116 -28.86 -5.51 1.28
CA GLU A 116 -29.90 -4.55 1.62
C GLU A 116 -30.40 -4.76 3.06
N PHE A 117 -30.71 -6.00 3.44
CA PHE A 117 -31.06 -6.35 4.81
C PHE A 117 -29.98 -5.92 5.83
N GLN A 118 -28.69 -6.19 5.55
CA GLN A 118 -27.57 -5.80 6.40
C GLN A 118 -27.47 -4.27 6.56
N SER A 119 -27.75 -3.52 5.50
CA SER A 119 -27.84 -2.06 5.55
C SER A 119 -28.90 -1.59 6.54
N GLU A 120 -30.12 -2.10 6.42
CA GLU A 120 -31.28 -1.63 7.22
C GLU A 120 -31.16 -1.96 8.70
N VAL A 121 -30.46 -3.05 9.04
CA VAL A 121 -30.19 -3.43 10.43
C VAL A 121 -28.99 -2.66 11.02
N GLY A 122 -28.32 -1.81 10.23
CA GLY A 122 -27.12 -1.07 10.65
C GLY A 122 -25.88 -1.96 10.79
N SER A 123 -25.87 -3.12 10.13
CA SER A 123 -24.70 -3.99 10.00
C SER A 123 -23.86 -3.47 8.83
N LEU A 124 -22.94 -2.52 9.09
CA LEU A 124 -22.06 -1.85 8.12
C LEU A 124 -21.87 -2.66 6.83
N LEU A 125 -22.49 -2.17 5.74
CA LEU A 125 -22.28 -2.66 4.39
C LEU A 125 -20.82 -2.41 4.02
N SER A 126 -20.05 -3.48 3.87
CA SER A 126 -18.66 -3.41 3.38
C SER A 126 -18.52 -3.85 1.93
N TYR A 127 -19.62 -3.98 1.18
CA TYR A 127 -19.56 -4.33 -0.23
C TYR A 127 -20.32 -3.29 -1.03
N SER A 128 -19.56 -2.57 -1.86
CA SER A 128 -20.10 -1.76 -2.93
C SER A 128 -20.95 -2.63 -3.87
N PRO A 129 -22.02 -2.10 -4.48
CA PRO A 129 -22.81 -2.82 -5.46
C PRO A 129 -21.93 -3.48 -6.52
N LYS A 130 -22.34 -4.64 -7.03
CA LYS A 130 -21.63 -5.30 -8.13
C LYS A 130 -21.52 -4.31 -9.30
N GLY A 131 -20.30 -4.09 -9.78
CA GLY A 131 -20.01 -3.17 -10.87
C GLY A 131 -19.79 -1.70 -10.49
N HIS A 132 -19.83 -1.36 -9.20
CA HIS A 132 -19.62 0.03 -8.72
C HIS A 132 -18.28 0.63 -9.15
N PHE A 133 -17.27 -0.22 -9.33
CA PHE A 133 -15.91 0.19 -9.70
C PHE A 133 -15.51 -0.23 -11.12
N ASP A 134 -16.42 -0.79 -11.92
CA ASP A 134 -16.08 -1.32 -13.26
C ASP A 134 -15.59 -0.22 -14.21
N ASN A 135 -16.02 1.03 -13.98
CA ASN A 135 -15.62 2.20 -14.77
C ASN A 135 -14.37 2.91 -14.21
N TRP A 136 -13.78 2.42 -13.13
CA TRP A 136 -12.57 3.03 -12.58
C TRP A 136 -11.37 2.77 -13.47
N THR A 137 -10.65 3.84 -13.78
CA THR A 137 -9.36 3.79 -14.45
C THR A 137 -8.24 3.52 -13.43
N ILE A 138 -7.04 3.15 -13.90
CA ILE A 138 -5.85 3.06 -13.03
C ILE A 138 -5.64 4.36 -12.26
N ARG A 139 -5.92 5.52 -12.88
CA ARG A 139 -5.81 6.83 -12.22
C ARG A 139 -6.77 6.97 -11.05
N ASP A 140 -7.98 6.43 -11.13
CA ASP A 140 -8.94 6.47 -10.01
C ASP A 140 -8.46 5.62 -8.84
N PHE A 141 -7.88 4.46 -9.12
CA PHE A 141 -7.22 3.64 -8.10
C PHE A 141 -6.02 4.34 -7.47
N VAL A 142 -5.18 5.02 -8.26
CA VAL A 142 -4.06 5.82 -7.75
C VAL A 142 -4.56 6.96 -6.86
N ASN A 143 -5.58 7.71 -7.30
CA ASN A 143 -6.18 8.78 -6.51
C ASN A 143 -6.78 8.26 -5.19
N HIS A 144 -7.38 7.06 -5.21
CA HIS A 144 -7.84 6.41 -3.99
C HIS A 144 -6.68 6.02 -3.07
N ALA A 145 -5.63 5.39 -3.62
CA ALA A 145 -4.44 5.01 -2.87
C ALA A 145 -3.73 6.21 -2.22
N GLN A 146 -3.68 7.35 -2.91
CA GLN A 146 -3.16 8.61 -2.36
C GLN A 146 -3.97 9.10 -1.16
N ARG A 147 -5.30 8.93 -1.17
CA ARG A 147 -6.15 9.26 -0.01
C ARG A 147 -5.89 8.33 1.16
N VAL A 148 -5.79 7.03 0.90
CA VAL A 148 -5.46 6.02 1.91
C VAL A 148 -4.09 6.32 2.55
N GLU A 149 -3.09 6.59 1.72
CA GLU A 149 -1.74 6.97 2.16
C GLU A 149 -1.76 8.25 3.02
N ALA A 150 -2.49 9.27 2.59
CA ALA A 150 -2.56 10.56 3.29
C ALA A 150 -3.14 10.42 4.72
N GLU A 151 -4.14 9.55 4.92
CA GLU A 151 -4.70 9.29 6.24
C GLU A 151 -3.77 8.43 7.11
N LEU A 152 -3.11 7.44 6.51
CA LEU A 152 -2.22 6.53 7.24
C LEU A 152 -0.86 7.15 7.57
N GLY A 153 -0.40 8.13 6.78
CA GLY A 153 0.95 8.69 6.87
C GLY A 153 2.07 7.71 6.53
N ARG A 154 1.73 6.56 5.94
CA ARG A 154 2.65 5.45 5.61
C ARG A 154 2.23 4.76 4.32
N LYS A 155 3.12 3.91 3.80
CA LYS A 155 2.82 3.06 2.64
C LYS A 155 1.60 2.18 2.93
N PRO A 156 0.56 2.22 2.07
CA PRO A 156 -0.59 1.33 2.23
C PRO A 156 -0.23 -0.14 1.96
N GLU A 157 -0.72 -1.01 2.84
CA GLU A 157 -0.66 -2.46 2.75
C GLU A 157 -2.03 -3.03 2.35
N LEU A 158 -2.09 -4.32 2.05
CA LEU A 158 -3.30 -4.98 1.56
C LEU A 158 -4.47 -4.83 2.55
N GLU A 159 -4.16 -5.04 3.83
CA GLU A 159 -5.10 -5.00 4.94
C GLU A 159 -5.72 -3.61 5.11
N ASP A 160 -4.98 -2.55 4.75
CA ASP A 160 -5.46 -1.18 4.86
C ASP A 160 -6.61 -0.90 3.89
N TYR A 161 -6.50 -1.39 2.65
CA TYR A 161 -7.57 -1.24 1.66
C TYR A 161 -8.82 -2.03 2.07
N GLU A 162 -8.67 -3.19 2.70
CA GLU A 162 -9.80 -3.95 3.26
C GLU A 162 -10.43 -3.22 4.45
N GLU A 163 -9.62 -2.65 5.34
CA GLU A 163 -10.11 -1.84 6.46
C GLU A 163 -10.87 -0.60 5.97
N TYR A 164 -10.35 0.08 4.97
CA TYR A 164 -10.99 1.22 4.33
C TYR A 164 -12.31 0.88 3.67
N ALA A 165 -12.32 -0.15 2.81
CA ALA A 165 -13.54 -0.64 2.17
C ALA A 165 -14.59 -1.11 3.20
N SER A 166 -14.16 -1.51 4.39
CA SER A 166 -15.09 -1.87 5.47
C SER A 166 -15.82 -0.68 6.10
N ARG A 167 -15.23 0.53 6.00
CA ARG A 167 -15.72 1.78 6.58
C ARG A 167 -16.46 2.66 5.57
N ASP A 168 -16.07 2.59 4.30
CA ASP A 168 -16.62 3.41 3.22
C ASP A 168 -17.03 2.55 2.00
N VAL A 169 -18.33 2.57 1.67
CA VAL A 169 -18.89 1.86 0.53
C VAL A 169 -18.36 2.36 -0.82
N ASN A 170 -17.75 3.55 -0.87
CA ASN A 170 -17.11 4.10 -2.07
C ASN A 170 -15.61 3.80 -2.15
N SER A 171 -15.08 3.01 -1.21
CA SER A 171 -13.69 2.59 -1.19
C SER A 171 -13.58 1.15 -1.71
N PRO A 172 -12.83 0.89 -2.80
CA PRO A 172 -12.66 -0.45 -3.32
C PRO A 172 -11.85 -1.30 -2.34
N SER A 173 -12.27 -2.55 -2.14
CA SER A 173 -11.47 -3.52 -1.39
C SER A 173 -10.24 -3.94 -2.21
N PHE A 174 -9.25 -4.56 -1.55
CA PHE A 174 -8.09 -5.08 -2.25
C PHE A 174 -8.49 -6.08 -3.34
N TYR A 175 -9.54 -6.88 -3.12
CA TYR A 175 -10.06 -7.82 -4.10
C TYR A 175 -10.53 -7.18 -5.41
N ILE A 176 -11.02 -5.93 -5.34
CA ILE A 176 -11.40 -5.14 -6.51
C ILE A 176 -10.15 -4.53 -7.13
N ILE A 177 -9.29 -3.89 -6.34
CA ILE A 177 -8.06 -3.25 -6.81
C ILE A 177 -7.20 -4.23 -7.62
N ARG A 178 -6.99 -5.45 -7.10
CA ARG A 178 -6.15 -6.48 -7.75
C ARG A 178 -6.65 -6.98 -9.11
N GLN A 179 -7.91 -6.71 -9.47
CA GLN A 179 -8.43 -7.05 -10.80
C GLN A 179 -7.91 -6.09 -11.89
N HIS A 180 -7.45 -4.91 -11.49
CA HIS A 180 -6.99 -3.85 -12.40
C HIS A 180 -5.51 -3.54 -12.25
N VAL A 181 -4.97 -3.59 -11.03
CA VAL A 181 -3.58 -3.22 -10.73
C VAL A 181 -3.06 -3.98 -9.51
N THR A 182 -1.79 -4.39 -9.53
CA THR A 182 -1.19 -4.99 -8.33
C THR A 182 -0.90 -3.93 -7.26
N ILE A 183 -0.93 -4.29 -5.98
CA ILE A 183 -0.55 -3.36 -4.90
C ILE A 183 0.90 -2.89 -5.04
N GLY A 184 1.78 -3.70 -5.64
CA GLY A 184 3.14 -3.28 -5.97
C GLY A 184 3.16 -2.13 -6.96
N GLU A 185 2.45 -2.27 -8.08
CA GLU A 185 2.32 -1.23 -9.10
C GLU A 185 1.60 0.01 -8.58
N LEU A 186 0.55 -0.17 -7.78
CA LEU A 186 -0.17 0.95 -7.17
C LEU A 186 0.73 1.75 -6.25
N ASN A 187 1.56 1.07 -5.45
CA ASN A 187 2.56 1.69 -4.60
C ASN A 187 3.68 2.37 -5.42
N GLU A 188 4.08 1.83 -6.58
CA GLU A 188 5.00 2.52 -7.50
C GLU A 188 4.42 3.86 -7.98
N TYR A 189 3.13 3.92 -8.32
CA TYR A 189 2.46 5.18 -8.68
C TYR A 189 2.40 6.19 -7.52
N LEU A 190 2.47 5.73 -6.27
CA LEU A 190 2.60 6.59 -5.08
C LEU A 190 4.06 7.02 -4.81
N GLY A 191 5.02 6.54 -5.60
CA GLY A 191 6.46 6.79 -5.42
C GLY A 191 7.17 5.79 -4.51
N TYR A 192 6.52 4.71 -4.09
CA TYR A 192 7.15 3.65 -3.31
C TYR A 192 7.87 2.64 -4.22
N PRO A 193 9.13 2.29 -3.92
CA PRO A 193 9.87 1.37 -4.77
C PRO A 193 9.31 -0.06 -4.69
N ASN A 194 9.11 -0.70 -5.84
CA ASN A 194 8.80 -2.12 -5.95
C ASN A 194 10.06 -2.94 -6.25
N THR A 195 10.79 -3.22 -5.17
CA THR A 195 12.12 -3.83 -5.23
C THR A 195 12.10 -5.28 -5.74
N LYS A 196 10.93 -5.90 -5.88
CA LYS A 196 10.80 -7.25 -6.47
C LYS A 196 10.92 -7.23 -8.00
N LYS A 197 10.66 -6.09 -8.63
CA LYS A 197 10.80 -5.88 -10.07
C LYS A 197 12.09 -5.15 -10.42
N TRP A 198 12.92 -4.84 -9.42
CA TRP A 198 14.16 -4.12 -9.65
C TRP A 198 15.17 -4.99 -10.37
N SER A 199 15.76 -4.44 -11.43
CA SER A 199 16.94 -5.00 -12.05
C SER A 199 18.18 -4.73 -11.20
N HIS A 200 19.24 -5.49 -11.45
CA HIS A 200 20.56 -5.28 -10.88
C HIS A 200 21.00 -3.80 -10.92
N GLY A 201 20.90 -3.17 -12.09
CA GLY A 201 21.27 -1.76 -12.28
C GLY A 201 20.42 -0.79 -11.45
N GLN A 202 19.14 -1.08 -11.20
CA GLN A 202 18.29 -0.22 -10.36
C GLN A 202 18.72 -0.24 -8.88
N PHE A 203 19.25 -1.37 -8.39
CA PHE A 203 19.87 -1.40 -7.06
C PHE A 203 21.13 -0.53 -7.00
N VAL A 204 21.97 -0.58 -8.04
CA VAL A 204 23.18 0.26 -8.14
C VAL A 204 22.80 1.74 -8.17
N GLU A 205 21.85 2.15 -9.02
CA GLU A 205 21.37 3.54 -9.10
C GLU A 205 20.77 4.05 -7.78
N TYR A 206 20.05 3.20 -7.04
CA TYR A 206 19.60 3.53 -5.69
C TYR A 206 20.78 3.79 -4.76
N GLY A 207 21.83 2.96 -4.80
CA GLY A 207 23.06 3.16 -4.04
C GLY A 207 23.79 4.45 -4.41
N VAL A 208 23.87 4.77 -5.70
CA VAL A 208 24.42 6.02 -6.23
C VAL A 208 23.67 7.22 -5.66
N CYS A 209 22.33 7.21 -5.72
CA CYS A 209 21.50 8.29 -5.16
C CYS A 209 21.77 8.51 -3.67
N LEU A 210 21.92 7.43 -2.88
CA LEU A 210 22.25 7.54 -1.46
C LEU A 210 23.66 8.08 -1.22
N ALA A 211 24.64 7.64 -2.00
CA ALA A 211 26.00 8.12 -1.90
C ALA A 211 26.13 9.61 -2.26
N GLU A 212 25.38 10.08 -3.26
CA GLU A 212 25.29 11.51 -3.60
C GLU A 212 24.63 12.33 -2.48
N LEU A 213 23.60 11.79 -1.82
CA LEU A 213 22.86 12.47 -0.77
C LEU A 213 23.60 12.55 0.58
N TYR A 214 24.22 11.44 0.99
CA TYR A 214 24.78 11.29 2.33
C TYR A 214 26.31 11.16 2.35
N GLY A 215 26.95 11.10 1.17
CA GLY A 215 28.34 10.73 1.01
C GLY A 215 28.52 9.20 0.94
N PHE A 216 29.46 8.76 0.11
CA PHE A 216 29.74 7.33 -0.10
C PHE A 216 30.12 6.57 1.18
N GLU A 217 30.82 7.24 2.12
CA GLU A 217 31.18 6.64 3.42
C GLU A 217 29.97 6.33 4.30
N SER A 218 28.89 7.10 4.13
CA SER A 218 27.63 6.91 4.85
C SER A 218 26.79 5.76 4.29
N LEU A 219 27.15 5.22 3.11
CA LEU A 219 26.50 4.06 2.51
C LEU A 219 26.84 2.80 3.29
N ASN A 220 26.06 2.56 4.34
CA ASN A 220 26.22 1.44 5.26
C ASN A 220 24.87 0.78 5.58
N ARG A 221 24.94 -0.38 6.23
CA ARG A 221 23.75 -1.15 6.60
C ARG A 221 22.74 -0.37 7.47
N ALA A 222 23.19 0.54 8.32
CA ALA A 222 22.30 1.29 9.20
C ALA A 222 21.44 2.27 8.39
N LEU A 223 22.03 2.96 7.40
CA LEU A 223 21.30 3.83 6.47
C LEU A 223 20.21 3.04 5.72
N ILE A 224 20.56 1.88 5.15
CA ILE A 224 19.59 1.03 4.45
C ILE A 224 18.46 0.57 5.37
N ILE A 225 18.80 0.15 6.59
CA ILE A 225 17.79 -0.27 7.57
C ILE A 225 16.86 0.89 7.90
N ALA A 226 17.40 2.08 8.15
CA ALA A 226 16.60 3.27 8.45
C ALA A 226 15.61 3.52 7.32
N LEU A 227 16.08 3.61 6.06
CA LEU A 227 15.24 3.83 4.89
C LEU A 227 14.19 2.74 4.67
N SER A 228 14.55 1.47 4.86
CA SER A 228 13.63 0.34 4.65
C SER A 228 12.55 0.19 5.73
N LYS A 229 12.83 0.65 6.96
CA LYS A 229 11.95 0.49 8.12
C LYS A 229 11.09 1.72 8.40
N GLN A 230 11.34 2.84 7.74
CA GLN A 230 10.47 4.01 7.86
C GLN A 230 9.04 3.64 7.45
N PRO A 231 8.00 4.33 7.97
CA PRO A 231 6.61 4.11 7.56
C PRO A 231 6.41 4.22 6.04
N ARG A 232 7.26 5.02 5.38
CA ARG A 232 7.27 5.19 3.92
C ARG A 232 8.12 4.16 3.16
N GLN A 233 8.79 3.19 3.80
CA GLN A 233 9.61 2.15 3.15
C GLN A 233 10.38 2.67 1.92
N ARG A 234 11.30 3.61 2.16
CA ARG A 234 11.88 4.48 1.12
C ARG A 234 12.91 3.77 0.22
N GLY A 235 13.03 2.46 0.32
CA GLY A 235 14.03 1.69 -0.42
C GLY A 235 14.02 0.20 -0.06
N PRO A 236 14.84 -0.60 -0.75
CA PRO A 236 15.00 -2.02 -0.47
C PRO A 236 15.54 -2.31 0.92
N SER A 237 15.18 -3.47 1.44
CA SER A 237 15.82 -4.00 2.64
C SER A 237 17.27 -4.36 2.35
N TYR A 238 18.13 -4.30 3.38
CA TYR A 238 19.53 -4.74 3.26
C TYR A 238 19.65 -6.16 2.69
N THR A 239 18.77 -7.07 3.12
CA THR A 239 18.75 -8.46 2.65
C THR A 239 18.42 -8.54 1.16
N SER A 240 17.49 -7.72 0.69
CA SER A 240 17.11 -7.64 -0.73
C SER A 240 18.27 -7.15 -1.58
N ILE A 241 19.00 -6.13 -1.11
CA ILE A 241 20.20 -5.64 -1.80
C ILE A 241 21.21 -6.77 -1.91
N ILE A 242 21.70 -7.31 -0.79
CA ILE A 242 22.81 -8.28 -0.88
C ILE A 242 22.44 -9.56 -1.63
N ALA A 243 21.17 -9.96 -1.69
CA ALA A 243 20.75 -11.11 -2.47
C ALA A 243 21.05 -10.94 -3.98
N GLU A 244 21.06 -9.70 -4.48
CA GLU A 244 21.39 -9.36 -5.86
C GLU A 244 22.91 -9.33 -6.12
N PHE A 245 23.73 -9.29 -5.06
CA PHE A 245 25.19 -9.15 -5.13
C PHE A 245 25.90 -10.31 -4.41
N ASP A 246 25.51 -11.56 -4.68
CA ASP A 246 26.10 -12.78 -4.10
C ASP A 246 26.20 -12.81 -2.56
N HIS A 247 25.22 -12.18 -1.91
CA HIS A 247 25.18 -11.97 -0.46
C HIS A 247 26.36 -11.15 0.11
N LYS A 248 27.05 -10.36 -0.72
CA LYS A 248 28.22 -9.55 -0.36
C LYS A 248 27.89 -8.06 -0.42
N TRP A 249 27.98 -7.40 0.73
CA TRP A 249 27.81 -5.95 0.82
C TRP A 249 28.93 -5.18 0.10
N ASP A 250 30.15 -5.68 0.15
CA ASP A 250 31.30 -5.01 -0.48
C ASP A 250 31.22 -5.04 -2.01
N SER A 251 30.60 -6.08 -2.60
CA SER A 251 30.30 -6.14 -4.03
C SER A 251 29.37 -5.02 -4.44
N PHE A 252 28.25 -4.84 -3.73
CA PHE A 252 27.33 -3.73 -3.95
C PHE A 252 28.03 -2.36 -3.83
N LYS A 253 28.85 -2.16 -2.79
CA LYS A 253 29.60 -0.89 -2.61
C LYS A 253 30.59 -0.64 -3.74
N ALA A 254 31.28 -1.67 -4.23
CA ALA A 254 32.26 -1.54 -5.30
C ALA A 254 31.58 -1.06 -6.60
N GLU A 255 30.46 -1.67 -6.97
CA GLU A 255 29.71 -1.28 -8.17
C GLU A 255 29.08 0.11 -8.07
N VAL A 256 28.58 0.48 -6.88
CA VAL A 256 28.11 1.86 -6.63
C VAL A 256 29.25 2.86 -6.80
N ASN A 257 30.45 2.55 -6.30
CA ASN A 257 31.62 3.43 -6.45
C ASN A 257 32.05 3.55 -7.91
N GLU A 258 32.13 2.43 -8.63
CA GLU A 258 32.44 2.40 -10.06
C GLU A 258 31.45 3.27 -10.85
N ARG A 259 30.16 3.10 -10.60
CA ARG A 259 29.10 3.90 -11.25
C ARG A 259 29.19 5.39 -10.90
N LEU A 260 29.52 5.74 -9.66
CA LEU A 260 29.76 7.14 -9.25
C LEU A 260 30.95 7.74 -10.00
N GLU A 261 32.06 7.01 -10.10
CA GLU A 261 33.25 7.46 -10.82
C GLU A 261 32.97 7.63 -12.32
N GLU A 262 32.21 6.72 -12.93
CA GLU A 262 31.76 6.84 -14.31
C GLU A 262 30.91 8.09 -14.52
N LYS A 263 29.89 8.31 -13.67
CA LYS A 263 29.04 9.51 -13.74
C LYS A 263 29.84 10.80 -13.57
N GLN A 264 30.81 10.83 -12.65
CA GLN A 264 31.71 11.98 -12.48
C GLN A 264 32.58 12.23 -13.70
N LYS A 265 33.16 11.19 -14.29
CA LYS A 265 33.96 11.30 -15.52
C LYS A 265 33.12 11.80 -16.70
N GLN A 266 31.91 11.26 -16.87
CA GLN A 266 30.97 11.69 -17.91
C GLN A 266 30.56 13.16 -17.70
N ARG A 267 30.21 13.55 -16.47
CA ARG A 267 29.88 14.93 -16.12
C ARG A 267 31.03 15.89 -16.45
N GLN A 268 32.26 15.53 -16.08
CA GLN A 268 33.44 16.37 -16.38
C GLN A 268 33.72 16.47 -17.89
N CYS A 269 33.55 15.37 -18.63
CA CYS A 269 33.72 15.35 -20.08
C CYS A 269 32.70 16.28 -20.77
N LEU A 270 31.43 16.19 -20.38
CA LEU A 270 30.36 17.06 -20.89
C LEU A 270 30.59 18.53 -20.52
N LEU A 271 31.00 18.82 -19.27
CA LEU A 271 31.28 20.19 -18.85
C LEU A 271 32.42 20.81 -19.67
N ASN A 272 33.51 20.06 -19.87
CA ASN A 272 34.62 20.51 -20.71
C ASN A 272 34.17 20.76 -22.15
N LEU A 273 33.34 19.88 -22.72
CA LEU A 273 32.77 20.05 -24.05
C LEU A 273 31.94 21.35 -24.12
N TYR A 274 31.08 21.61 -23.13
CA TYR A 274 30.25 22.81 -23.13
C TYR A 274 31.06 24.10 -22.95
N GLN A 275 32.11 24.07 -22.13
CA GLN A 275 33.03 25.20 -21.99
C GLN A 275 33.77 25.48 -23.31
N GLN A 276 34.15 24.44 -24.07
CA GLN A 276 34.73 24.61 -25.40
C GLN A 276 33.74 25.21 -26.40
N ARG A 277 32.49 24.71 -26.43
CA ARG A 277 31.42 25.27 -27.28
C ARG A 277 31.08 26.72 -26.93
N LEU A 278 31.11 27.08 -25.64
CA LEU A 278 30.98 28.48 -25.20
C LEU A 278 32.12 29.34 -25.74
N ALA A 279 33.36 28.89 -25.64
CA ALA A 279 34.52 29.63 -26.16
C ALA A 279 34.48 29.78 -27.68
N ALA A 280 33.92 28.80 -28.40
CA ALA A 280 33.68 28.84 -29.83
C ALA A 280 32.45 29.69 -30.23
N SER A 281 31.72 30.28 -29.27
CA SER A 281 30.49 31.06 -29.49
C SER A 281 29.36 30.26 -30.17
N GLU A 282 29.30 28.95 -29.94
CA GLU A 282 28.22 28.08 -30.44
C GLU A 282 26.95 28.16 -29.57
N PHE A 283 27.09 28.59 -28.32
CA PHE A 283 25.98 28.81 -27.41
C PHE A 283 25.62 30.30 -27.28
N PRO A 284 24.38 30.61 -26.86
CA PRO A 284 23.98 31.98 -26.56
C PRO A 284 24.93 32.66 -25.58
N ALA A 285 25.21 33.94 -25.80
CA ALA A 285 26.13 34.71 -24.94
C ALA A 285 25.67 34.79 -23.47
N SER A 286 24.36 34.64 -23.21
CA SER A 286 23.79 34.57 -21.86
C SER A 286 24.34 33.41 -21.04
N PHE A 287 24.78 32.33 -21.67
CA PHE A 287 25.29 31.14 -20.98
C PHE A 287 26.66 31.36 -20.33
N GLN A 288 27.40 32.41 -20.73
CA GLN A 288 28.70 32.74 -20.12
C GLN A 288 28.60 33.13 -18.64
N ASN A 289 27.41 33.52 -18.17
CA ASN A 289 27.18 33.93 -16.79
C ASN A 289 26.63 32.79 -15.90
N LEU A 290 26.48 31.58 -16.43
CA LEU A 290 25.96 30.43 -15.69
C LEU A 290 27.08 29.78 -14.87
N SER A 291 26.75 29.27 -13.67
CA SER A 291 27.63 28.35 -12.95
C SER A 291 27.81 27.04 -13.73
N ASP A 292 28.85 26.26 -13.44
CA ASP A 292 29.11 24.99 -14.15
C ASP A 292 27.90 24.03 -14.10
N ASP A 293 27.19 23.97 -12.97
CA ASP A 293 26.01 23.13 -12.80
C ASP A 293 24.81 23.63 -13.62
N GLU A 294 24.60 24.95 -13.64
CA GLU A 294 23.56 25.57 -14.46
C GLU A 294 23.88 25.44 -15.95
N LEU A 295 25.14 25.64 -16.32
CA LEU A 295 25.63 25.47 -17.69
C LEU A 295 25.38 24.04 -18.14
N MET A 296 25.77 23.04 -17.33
CA MET A 296 25.50 21.63 -17.63
C MET A 296 24.02 21.36 -17.88
N ALA A 297 23.14 21.84 -16.99
CA ALA A 297 21.71 21.59 -17.12
C ALA A 297 21.10 22.30 -18.35
N VAL A 298 21.43 23.57 -18.56
CA VAL A 298 20.87 24.39 -19.64
C VAL A 298 21.46 23.99 -20.99
N ALA A 299 22.78 23.83 -21.10
CA ALA A 299 23.45 23.43 -22.35
C ALA A 299 23.06 22.02 -22.79
N SER A 300 22.82 21.09 -21.86
CA SER A 300 22.32 19.75 -22.20
C SER A 300 20.93 19.83 -22.83
N ARG A 301 19.99 20.57 -22.24
CA ARG A 301 18.66 20.77 -22.82
C ARG A 301 18.72 21.50 -24.16
N TYR A 302 19.58 22.51 -24.27
CA TYR A 302 19.80 23.25 -25.51
C TYR A 302 20.31 22.32 -26.63
N THR A 303 21.31 21.49 -26.33
CA THR A 303 21.88 20.52 -27.26
C THR A 303 20.85 19.48 -27.67
N LEU A 304 20.04 18.97 -26.74
CA LEU A 304 18.96 18.04 -27.08
C LEU A 304 17.92 18.68 -28.01
N ILE A 305 17.49 19.92 -27.76
CA ILE A 305 16.55 20.63 -28.64
C ILE A 305 17.13 20.78 -30.05
N GLU A 306 18.42 21.11 -30.14
CA GLU A 306 19.17 21.26 -31.39
C GLU A 306 19.20 19.95 -32.19
N GLU A 307 19.60 18.84 -31.55
CA GLU A 307 19.71 17.52 -32.18
C GLU A 307 18.36 16.90 -32.55
N LEU A 308 17.30 17.20 -31.79
CA LEU A 308 15.94 16.81 -32.16
C LEU A 308 15.42 17.56 -33.39
N GLY A 309 16.14 18.59 -33.88
CA GLY A 309 15.75 19.38 -35.04
C GLY A 309 14.39 20.04 -34.83
N ILE A 310 14.07 20.44 -33.60
CA ILE A 310 12.84 21.17 -33.33
C ILE A 310 13.04 22.55 -33.96
N GLY A 311 12.12 22.96 -34.85
CA GLY A 311 12.21 24.19 -35.64
C GLY A 311 12.14 25.51 -34.85
N VAL A 312 12.56 25.49 -33.59
CA VAL A 312 12.78 26.65 -32.73
C VAL A 312 14.20 27.17 -32.95
N PHE A 313 14.28 28.46 -33.28
CA PHE A 313 15.54 29.15 -33.60
C PHE A 313 15.86 30.19 -32.52
N GLY A 314 17.16 30.41 -32.28
CA GLY A 314 17.66 31.49 -31.42
C GLY A 314 17.03 31.53 -30.03
N GLN A 315 16.34 32.63 -29.73
CA GLN A 315 15.80 32.94 -28.41
C GLN A 315 14.76 31.94 -27.88
N GLU A 316 13.97 31.28 -28.75
CA GLU A 316 13.00 30.27 -28.29
C GLU A 316 13.69 29.01 -27.78
N ARG A 317 14.74 28.57 -28.48
CA ARG A 317 15.56 27.42 -28.06
C ARG A 317 16.22 27.71 -26.72
N GLU A 318 16.82 28.90 -26.59
CA GLU A 318 17.39 29.38 -25.33
C GLU A 318 16.35 29.35 -24.21
N ARG A 319 15.18 29.97 -24.42
CA ARG A 319 14.09 29.99 -23.43
C ARG A 319 13.65 28.60 -23.00
N PHE A 320 13.53 27.64 -23.92
CA PHE A 320 13.12 26.27 -23.59
C PHE A 320 14.19 25.52 -22.80
N SER A 321 15.47 25.78 -23.07
CA SER A 321 16.57 25.16 -22.35
C SER A 321 16.64 25.53 -20.86
N HIS A 322 16.03 26.66 -20.48
CA HIS A 322 15.88 27.10 -19.09
C HIS A 322 14.71 26.45 -18.33
N ILE A 323 13.90 25.59 -18.96
CA ILE A 323 12.81 24.89 -18.25
C ILE A 323 13.41 23.81 -17.35
N LEU A 324 13.45 24.08 -16.03
CA LEU A 324 14.13 23.23 -15.07
C LEU A 324 13.42 21.90 -14.79
N LYS A 325 12.08 21.87 -14.83
CA LYS A 325 11.33 20.64 -14.52
C LYS A 325 11.25 19.74 -15.76
N PRO A 326 11.71 18.48 -15.69
CA PRO A 326 11.79 17.59 -16.87
C PRO A 326 10.44 17.41 -17.57
N HIS A 327 9.35 17.20 -16.80
CA HIS A 327 8.02 17.02 -17.38
C HIS A 327 7.50 18.27 -18.11
N TYR A 328 7.79 19.47 -17.62
CA TYR A 328 7.42 20.71 -18.32
C TYR A 328 8.28 20.95 -19.55
N PHE A 329 9.57 20.60 -19.48
CA PHE A 329 10.48 20.67 -20.61
C PHE A 329 9.99 19.76 -21.74
N VAL A 330 9.77 18.48 -21.47
CA VAL A 330 9.28 17.50 -22.45
C VAL A 330 7.90 17.89 -22.99
N ALA A 331 6.95 18.29 -22.13
CA ALA A 331 5.64 18.74 -22.59
C ALA A 331 5.74 19.95 -23.54
N THR A 332 6.71 20.84 -23.33
CA THR A 332 6.97 21.98 -24.22
C THR A 332 7.51 21.52 -25.58
N LEU A 333 8.41 20.54 -25.61
CA LEU A 333 8.91 19.96 -26.86
C LEU A 333 7.78 19.31 -27.67
N LEU A 334 6.96 18.49 -27.01
CA LEU A 334 5.82 17.79 -27.64
C LEU A 334 4.76 18.77 -28.16
N ARG A 335 4.50 19.88 -27.45
CA ARG A 335 3.60 20.93 -27.93
C ARG A 335 4.14 21.64 -29.17
N THR A 336 5.46 21.83 -29.23
CA THR A 336 6.12 22.53 -30.34
C THR A 336 6.22 21.63 -31.58
N ARG A 337 6.45 20.33 -31.39
CA ARG A 337 6.48 19.34 -32.46
C ARG A 337 5.57 18.15 -32.11
N PRO A 338 4.25 18.22 -32.42
CA PRO A 338 3.29 17.19 -32.02
C PRO A 338 3.53 15.78 -32.58
N ARG A 339 4.38 15.64 -33.60
CA ARG A 339 4.80 14.34 -34.15
C ARG A 339 5.94 13.68 -33.38
N LEU A 340 6.65 14.45 -32.56
CA LEU A 340 7.70 13.93 -31.69
C LEU A 340 7.03 13.11 -30.59
N THR A 341 7.63 11.97 -30.26
CA THR A 341 7.17 11.08 -29.19
C THR A 341 8.06 11.21 -27.97
N TYR A 342 7.54 10.79 -26.82
CA TYR A 342 8.32 10.74 -25.58
C TYR A 342 9.55 9.82 -25.72
N GLN A 343 9.36 8.66 -26.36
CA GLN A 343 10.41 7.69 -26.62
C GLN A 343 11.55 8.27 -27.48
N GLU A 344 11.24 8.98 -28.57
CA GLU A 344 12.28 9.60 -29.41
C GLU A 344 13.12 10.64 -28.65
N ILE A 345 12.51 11.34 -27.68
CA ILE A 345 13.22 12.32 -26.84
C ILE A 345 14.18 11.60 -25.89
N GLU A 346 13.72 10.52 -25.25
CA GLU A 346 14.54 9.70 -24.35
C GLU A 346 15.68 8.99 -25.10
N GLU A 347 15.39 8.37 -26.23
CA GLU A 347 16.40 7.70 -27.08
C GLU A 347 17.48 8.71 -27.52
N LYS A 348 17.08 9.90 -27.97
CA LYS A 348 18.06 10.92 -28.37
C LYS A 348 18.89 11.41 -27.19
N ALA A 349 18.30 11.57 -26.02
CA ALA A 349 19.03 11.99 -24.84
C ALA A 349 20.01 10.90 -24.36
N ASP A 350 19.64 9.63 -24.47
CA ASP A 350 20.50 8.49 -24.16
C ASP A 350 21.70 8.42 -25.12
N GLU A 351 21.45 8.56 -26.42
CA GLU A 351 22.50 8.64 -27.45
C GLU A 351 23.52 9.75 -27.17
N LEU A 352 23.06 10.88 -26.61
CA LEU A 352 23.90 12.03 -26.27
C LEU A 352 24.51 11.93 -24.85
N GLY A 353 24.17 10.91 -24.06
CA GLY A 353 24.62 10.77 -22.68
C GLY A 353 24.03 11.84 -21.73
N LEU A 354 22.85 12.36 -22.04
CA LEU A 354 22.20 13.47 -21.32
C LEU A 354 21.10 13.03 -20.36
N THR A 355 20.74 11.74 -20.34
CA THR A 355 19.62 11.19 -19.57
C THR A 355 19.67 11.60 -18.10
N ASP A 356 20.81 11.37 -17.43
CA ASP A 356 20.98 11.69 -16.00
C ASP A 356 20.93 13.21 -15.69
N VAL A 357 21.22 14.06 -16.69
CA VAL A 357 21.21 15.53 -16.55
C VAL A 357 19.81 16.11 -16.81
N ILE A 358 19.07 15.52 -17.74
CA ILE A 358 17.74 15.98 -18.12
C ILE A 358 16.69 15.46 -17.16
N TRP A 359 16.70 14.17 -16.84
CA TRP A 359 15.80 13.53 -15.88
C TRP A 359 16.50 13.35 -14.55
N THR A 360 16.80 14.47 -13.89
CA THR A 360 17.45 14.45 -12.58
C THR A 360 16.57 13.73 -11.56
N ASN A 361 17.17 12.86 -10.74
CA ASN A 361 16.47 12.15 -9.66
C ASN A 361 16.17 13.03 -8.42
N GLU A 362 16.08 14.36 -8.54
CA GLU A 362 15.94 15.27 -7.40
C GLU A 362 14.66 15.03 -6.58
N GLU A 363 13.53 14.78 -7.23
CA GLU A 363 12.27 14.45 -6.52
C GLU A 363 12.39 13.13 -5.75
N TYR A 364 13.06 12.14 -6.34
CA TYR A 364 13.32 10.87 -5.68
C TYR A 364 14.34 11.03 -4.54
N LYS A 365 15.38 11.84 -4.73
CA LYS A 365 16.38 12.17 -3.70
C LYS A 365 15.73 12.85 -2.50
N GLU A 366 14.80 13.78 -2.72
CA GLU A 366 14.02 14.39 -1.65
C GLU A 366 13.21 13.34 -0.89
N PHE A 367 12.60 12.39 -1.59
CA PHE A 367 11.92 11.25 -0.98
C PHE A 367 12.87 10.35 -0.17
N LEU A 368 14.16 10.27 -0.50
CA LEU A 368 15.16 9.50 0.25
C LEU A 368 15.75 10.24 1.47
N LYS A 369 15.48 11.54 1.65
CA LYS A 369 16.02 12.31 2.79
C LYS A 369 15.38 11.90 4.11
N ILE A 370 16.21 11.49 5.06
CA ILE A 370 15.84 11.15 6.44
C ILE A 370 16.76 11.87 7.44
N PRO A 371 16.27 12.23 8.64
CA PRO A 371 17.10 12.83 9.68
C PRO A 371 18.22 11.89 10.16
N GLU A 372 19.40 12.43 10.44
CA GLU A 372 20.55 11.67 10.99
C GLU A 372 20.17 10.90 12.28
N SER A 373 19.28 11.46 13.09
CA SER A 373 18.77 10.80 14.30
C SER A 373 18.09 9.45 14.04
N GLU A 374 17.50 9.25 12.86
CA GLU A 374 16.89 7.99 12.46
C GLU A 374 17.94 6.95 12.06
N ILE A 375 18.99 7.40 11.36
CA ILE A 375 20.15 6.57 11.00
C ILE A 375 20.85 6.08 12.28
N GLU A 376 21.05 6.98 13.25
CA GLU A 376 21.67 6.63 14.53
C GLU A 376 20.79 5.69 15.36
N LYS A 377 19.47 5.89 15.39
CA LYS A 377 18.53 4.91 16.00
C LYS A 377 18.67 3.52 15.37
N ALA A 378 18.73 3.44 14.05
CA ALA A 378 18.91 2.17 13.34
C ALA A 378 20.26 1.51 13.69
N ARG A 379 21.33 2.31 13.78
CA ARG A 379 22.68 1.87 14.21
C ARG A 379 22.67 1.31 15.63
N GLN A 380 22.04 2.00 16.57
CA GLN A 380 21.91 1.54 17.96
C GLN A 380 21.11 0.24 18.06
N GLU A 381 20.01 0.12 17.32
CA GLU A 381 19.19 -1.10 17.29
C GLU A 381 19.99 -2.30 16.74
N GLN A 382 20.78 -2.07 15.69
CA GLN A 382 21.68 -3.07 15.12
C GLN A 382 22.75 -3.52 16.14
N ASN A 383 23.39 -2.58 16.82
CA ASN A 383 24.38 -2.88 17.86
C ASN A 383 23.76 -3.66 19.02
N ARG A 384 22.55 -3.31 19.44
CA ARG A 384 21.83 -4.03 20.49
C ARG A 384 21.50 -5.47 20.06
N LYS A 385 21.09 -5.69 18.80
CA LYS A 385 20.79 -7.03 18.27
C LYS A 385 22.06 -7.88 18.16
N SER A 386 23.18 -7.31 17.72
CA SER A 386 24.45 -8.04 17.63
C SER A 386 24.97 -8.45 19.01
N LEU A 387 24.86 -7.57 20.01
CA LEU A 387 25.16 -7.86 21.42
C LEU A 387 24.31 -9.02 21.95
N LYS A 388 22.97 -8.94 21.81
CA LYS A 388 22.06 -10.00 22.25
C LYS A 388 22.40 -11.37 21.64
N ASN A 389 22.68 -11.41 20.34
CA ASN A 389 23.05 -12.65 19.65
C ASN A 389 24.39 -13.22 20.13
N ARG A 390 25.37 -12.36 20.48
CA ARG A 390 26.64 -12.80 21.07
C ARG A 390 26.45 -13.39 22.47
N THR A 391 25.64 -12.78 23.32
CA THR A 391 25.29 -13.33 24.65
C THR A 391 24.52 -14.65 24.56
N ALA A 392 23.56 -14.77 23.64
CA ALA A 392 22.80 -16.01 23.45
C ALA A 392 23.69 -17.18 23.00
N ARG A 393 24.65 -16.93 22.10
CA ARG A 393 25.61 -17.96 21.65
C ARG A 393 26.60 -18.38 22.75
N ARG A 394 26.96 -17.48 23.67
CA ARG A 394 27.83 -17.80 24.82
C ARG A 394 27.08 -18.55 25.94
N GLY A 395 25.78 -18.30 26.12
CA GLY A 395 24.95 -19.00 27.10
C GLY A 395 24.53 -20.42 26.68
N GLY A 396 24.41 -20.69 25.38
CA GLY A 396 24.01 -22.01 24.85
C GLY A 396 25.09 -23.10 24.87
N THR A 397 26.36 -22.74 25.07
CA THR A 397 27.48 -23.70 25.11
C THR A 397 27.79 -24.24 26.53
N GLY A 398 27.05 -23.82 27.56
CA GLY A 398 27.31 -24.18 28.96
C GLY A 398 26.36 -25.22 29.59
N SER A 399 25.45 -25.83 28.83
CA SER A 399 24.43 -26.77 29.37
C SER A 399 24.36 -28.09 28.60
N ARG A 400 25.50 -28.76 28.44
CA ARG A 400 25.56 -30.20 28.21
C ARG A 400 26.64 -30.77 29.13
N SER A 401 26.25 -30.98 30.38
CA SER A 401 26.92 -31.83 31.35
C SER A 401 25.92 -32.90 31.76
#